data_AF-A0A8T0WK87-F1
#
_entry.id   AF-A0A8T0WK87-F1
#
_cell.length_a   1.000
_cell.length_b   1.000
_cell.length_c   1.000
_cell.angle_alpha   90.00
_cell.angle_beta   90.00
_cell.angle_gamma   90.00
#
_symmetry.space_group_name_H-M   'P 1'
#
loop_
_entity.id
_entity.type
_entity.pdbx_description
1 polymer ?
#
loop_
_entity_poly.entity_id
_entity_poly.type
_entity_poly.pdbx_seq_one_letter_code
_entity_poly.pdbx_strand_id
1 'polypeptide(L)'
;MASSIKFLTYNVWSCEHVAVYRRIRAICGIIERHDPDVIFLQVTRRPPFTARLRAATCNLAGPTPSDIGAVHRRATARAFLVHFDAVPRMFELDENVVLGGDLGWDDDLDGPLRLGDNGWVDAWRELRGGDGDEGGGWTYDAVANPMLRGLNLPVERRRPRTGSIEVVGTEPIPGVTRFDDKGGVVPVLPSHHFDLLLTISPKA
;
A
#
# COMPACT_ATOMS: atom_id res chain seq x y z
N MET A 1 -9.94 24.19 -15.79
CA MET A 1 -9.86 22.72 -15.89
C MET A 1 -9.35 22.24 -14.54
N ALA A 2 -10.13 21.48 -13.79
CA ALA A 2 -9.70 21.02 -12.47
C ALA A 2 -8.67 19.90 -12.67
N SER A 3 -7.42 20.10 -12.22
CA SER A 3 -6.35 19.11 -12.36
C SER A 3 -6.52 18.00 -11.32
N SER A 4 -6.60 16.75 -11.77
CA SER A 4 -6.55 15.57 -10.90
C SER A 4 -5.15 15.36 -10.35
N ILE A 5 -5.04 14.78 -9.15
CA ILE A 5 -3.76 14.40 -8.51
C ILE A 5 -3.70 12.87 -8.41
N LYS A 6 -2.59 12.28 -8.82
CA LYS A 6 -2.30 10.84 -8.75
C LYS A 6 -1.32 10.53 -7.63
N PHE A 7 -1.66 9.53 -6.82
CA PHE A 7 -0.82 9.00 -5.75
C PHE A 7 -0.47 7.56 -6.07
N LEU A 8 0.83 7.25 -6.07
CA LEU A 8 1.32 5.89 -6.15
C LEU A 8 1.90 5.48 -4.80
N THR A 9 1.38 4.42 -4.19
CA THR A 9 2.04 3.76 -3.04
C THR A 9 2.74 2.50 -3.51
N TYR A 10 4.02 2.36 -3.20
CA TYR A 10 4.85 1.25 -3.70
C TYR A 10 5.74 0.64 -2.61
N ASN A 11 5.46 -0.60 -2.21
CA ASN A 11 6.30 -1.34 -1.28
C ASN A 11 7.51 -1.92 -2.04
N VAL A 12 8.71 -1.45 -1.70
CA VAL A 12 9.96 -1.95 -2.28
C VAL A 12 10.46 -3.13 -1.45
N TRP A 13 10.22 -4.36 -1.91
CA TRP A 13 10.68 -5.55 -1.19
C TRP A 13 12.20 -5.54 -1.00
N SER A 14 12.66 -5.52 0.25
CA SER A 14 14.08 -5.44 0.66
C SER A 14 14.87 -6.74 0.47
N CYS A 15 14.24 -7.77 -0.10
CA CYS A 15 14.86 -9.06 -0.39
C CYS A 15 15.92 -8.94 -1.51
N GLU A 16 17.15 -8.56 -1.14
CA GLU A 16 18.24 -8.25 -2.08
C GLU A 16 18.64 -9.45 -2.96
N HIS A 17 18.48 -10.66 -2.43
CA HIS A 17 18.83 -11.91 -3.11
C HIS A 17 17.87 -12.28 -4.26
N VAL A 18 16.69 -11.63 -4.34
CA VAL A 18 15.75 -11.83 -5.45
C VAL A 18 15.86 -10.66 -6.41
N ALA A 19 16.77 -10.76 -7.38
CA ALA A 19 16.85 -9.91 -8.57
C ALA A 19 16.66 -8.38 -8.33
N VAL A 20 17.21 -7.86 -7.23
CA VAL A 20 16.90 -6.50 -6.72
C VAL A 20 17.03 -5.41 -7.78
N TYR A 21 18.12 -5.38 -8.56
CA TYR A 21 18.32 -4.39 -9.62
C TYR A 21 17.25 -4.46 -10.71
N ARG A 22 16.80 -5.67 -11.07
CA ARG A 22 15.74 -5.87 -12.08
C ARG A 22 14.39 -5.45 -11.53
N ARG A 23 14.12 -5.73 -10.25
CA ARG A 23 12.92 -5.27 -9.54
C ARG A 23 12.86 -3.76 -9.46
N ILE A 24 13.93 -3.09 -9.01
CA ILE A 24 14.00 -1.62 -8.98
C ILE A 24 13.77 -1.03 -10.37
N ARG A 25 14.37 -1.59 -11.41
CA ARG A 25 14.14 -1.12 -12.79
C ARG A 25 12.70 -1.28 -13.24
N ALA A 26 12.04 -2.39 -12.87
CA ALA A 26 10.63 -2.59 -13.17
C ALA A 26 9.73 -1.59 -12.43
N ILE A 27 10.05 -1.27 -11.17
CA ILE A 27 9.38 -0.23 -10.38
C ILE A 27 9.55 1.14 -11.05
N CYS A 28 10.76 1.50 -11.50
CA CYS A 28 10.98 2.72 -12.29
C CYS A 28 10.09 2.77 -13.54
N GLY A 29 9.97 1.66 -14.27
CA GLY A 29 9.09 1.60 -15.45
C GLY A 29 7.60 1.72 -15.13
N ILE A 30 7.16 1.34 -13.92
CA ILE A 30 5.80 1.59 -13.44
C ILE A 30 5.62 3.09 -13.16
N ILE A 31 6.58 3.71 -12.45
CA ILE A 31 6.55 5.15 -12.15
C ILE A 31 6.49 5.97 -13.45
N GLU A 32 7.39 5.70 -14.40
CA GLU A 32 7.44 6.39 -15.69
C GLU A 32 6.15 6.24 -16.51
N ARG A 33 5.51 5.05 -16.46
CA ARG A 33 4.28 4.76 -17.21
C ARG A 33 3.07 5.50 -16.65
N HIS A 34 2.93 5.54 -15.33
CA HIS A 34 1.74 6.07 -14.67
C HIS A 34 1.85 7.58 -14.36
N ASP A 35 3.08 8.11 -14.36
CA ASP A 35 3.41 9.52 -14.13
C ASP A 35 2.64 10.10 -12.92
N PRO A 36 2.87 9.55 -11.71
CA PRO A 36 2.18 10.00 -10.51
C PRO A 36 2.71 11.34 -10.01
N ASP A 37 1.82 12.18 -9.49
CA ASP A 37 2.19 13.47 -8.87
C ASP A 37 2.88 13.27 -7.51
N VAL A 38 2.49 12.23 -6.76
CA VAL A 38 3.04 11.90 -5.44
C VAL A 38 3.35 10.40 -5.36
N ILE A 39 4.54 10.05 -4.89
CA ILE A 39 4.99 8.66 -4.72
C ILE A 39 5.31 8.40 -3.25
N PHE A 40 4.69 7.37 -2.67
CA PHE A 40 5.06 6.78 -1.39
C PHE A 40 5.90 5.53 -1.63
N LEU A 41 7.22 5.64 -1.48
CA LEU A 41 8.12 4.48 -1.47
C LEU A 41 8.40 4.06 -0.03
N GLN A 42 8.17 2.79 0.30
CA GLN A 42 8.52 2.27 1.62
C GLN A 42 9.95 1.69 1.62
N VAL A 43 10.92 2.52 2.02
CA VAL A 43 12.25 2.15 2.55
C VAL A 43 12.52 3.09 3.73
N THR A 44 13.04 2.59 4.85
CA THR A 44 13.14 3.32 6.13
C THR A 44 13.80 4.70 6.00
N ARG A 45 12.99 5.78 6.02
CA ARG A 45 13.19 7.05 6.75
C ARG A 45 12.10 8.08 6.43
N ARG A 46 11.80 8.92 7.43
CA ARG A 46 10.82 10.02 7.38
C ARG A 46 11.29 11.15 6.46
N PRO A 47 10.45 11.67 5.56
CA PRO A 47 10.69 12.96 4.92
C PRO A 47 10.00 14.11 5.68
N PRO A 48 10.52 15.34 5.60
CA PRO A 48 9.82 16.56 6.04
C PRO A 48 8.97 17.17 4.92
N PHE A 49 7.90 17.84 5.31
CA PHE A 49 6.82 18.41 4.48
C PHE A 49 7.20 19.67 3.69
N THR A 50 6.50 19.93 2.58
CA THR A 50 6.00 21.28 2.18
C THR A 50 4.73 21.23 1.29
N ALA A 51 3.77 22.12 1.61
CA ALA A 51 2.64 22.69 0.83
C ALA A 51 1.30 21.93 0.56
N ARG A 52 0.18 22.70 0.74
CA ARG A 52 -1.29 22.60 0.43
C ARG A 52 -2.07 21.28 0.46
N LEU A 53 -1.38 20.15 0.43
CA LEU A 53 -1.91 18.80 0.61
C LEU A 53 -0.85 18.02 1.37
N ARG A 54 -1.18 17.59 2.58
CA ARG A 54 -0.23 16.88 3.45
C ARG A 54 -0.27 15.41 3.10
N ALA A 55 0.82 14.91 2.53
CA ALA A 55 0.97 13.52 2.17
C ALA A 55 1.89 12.82 3.20
N ALA A 56 1.45 11.68 3.73
CA ALA A 56 2.21 10.90 4.69
C ALA A 56 2.20 9.42 4.31
N THR A 57 3.34 8.75 4.52
CA THR A 57 3.46 7.30 4.33
C THR A 57 3.82 6.63 5.65
N CYS A 58 3.29 5.43 5.88
CA CYS A 58 3.74 4.54 6.94
C CYS A 58 4.18 3.16 6.39
N ASN A 59 4.94 2.45 7.21
CA ASN A 59 5.20 1.02 7.09
C ASN A 59 5.01 0.43 8.48
N LEU A 60 3.82 -0.08 8.78
CA LEU A 60 3.54 -0.73 10.06
C LEU A 60 3.95 -2.19 9.98
N ALA A 61 4.41 -2.74 11.10
CA ALA A 61 4.74 -4.16 11.15
C ALA A 61 3.48 -5.00 10.91
N GLY A 62 3.54 -5.88 9.92
CA GLY A 62 2.50 -6.87 9.67
C GLY A 62 2.33 -7.85 10.83
N PRO A 63 1.24 -8.65 10.84
CA PRO A 63 0.92 -9.55 11.93
C PRO A 63 2.02 -10.57 12.19
N THR A 64 2.40 -10.72 13.46
CA THR A 64 3.26 -11.81 13.94
C THR A 64 2.50 -12.79 14.83
N PRO A 65 2.94 -14.05 14.96
CA PRO A 65 2.30 -15.00 15.89
C PRO A 65 2.25 -14.52 17.35
N SER A 66 3.09 -13.56 17.72
CA SER A 66 3.13 -12.92 19.04
C SER A 66 2.22 -11.69 19.18
N ASP A 67 1.51 -11.30 18.12
CA ASP A 67 0.65 -10.11 18.14
C ASP A 67 -0.64 -10.37 18.91
N ILE A 68 -0.59 -10.21 20.24
CA ILE A 68 -1.77 -10.31 21.10
C ILE A 68 -2.71 -9.15 20.77
N GLY A 69 -3.78 -9.44 20.03
CA GLY A 69 -4.82 -8.49 19.64
C GLY A 69 -4.28 -7.25 18.91
N ALA A 70 -3.14 -7.38 18.24
CA ALA A 70 -2.51 -6.33 17.44
C ALA A 70 -2.45 -4.93 18.09
N VAL A 71 -2.30 -4.87 19.42
CA VAL A 71 -2.43 -3.63 20.20
C VAL A 71 -1.48 -2.54 19.70
N HIS A 72 -0.24 -2.89 19.38
CA HIS A 72 0.78 -1.93 18.92
C HIS A 72 0.49 -1.36 17.53
N ARG A 73 0.07 -2.20 16.57
CA ARG A 73 -0.28 -1.75 15.22
C ARG A 73 -1.50 -0.82 15.26
N ARG A 74 -2.55 -1.20 15.99
CA ARG A 74 -3.76 -0.38 16.18
C ARG A 74 -3.47 0.95 16.89
N ALA A 75 -2.66 0.92 17.95
CA ALA A 75 -2.26 2.13 18.67
C ALA A 75 -1.46 3.09 17.78
N THR A 76 -0.56 2.54 16.95
CA THR A 76 0.27 3.32 16.04
C THR A 76 -0.56 3.93 14.90
N ALA A 77 -1.45 3.16 14.27
CA ALA A 77 -2.39 3.66 13.27
C ALA A 77 -3.25 4.80 13.84
N ARG A 78 -3.80 4.62 15.05
CA ARG A 78 -4.56 5.66 15.75
C ARG A 78 -3.71 6.90 16.04
N ALA A 79 -2.45 6.74 16.44
CA ALA A 79 -1.56 7.85 16.72
C ALA A 79 -1.30 8.70 15.46
N PHE A 80 -1.20 8.09 14.28
CA PHE A 80 -1.11 8.82 13.02
C PHE A 80 -2.36 9.66 12.76
N LEU A 81 -3.55 9.07 12.84
CA LEU A 81 -4.82 9.80 12.63
C LEU A 81 -4.95 10.97 13.61
N VAL A 82 -4.72 10.73 14.91
CA VAL A 82 -4.77 11.77 15.94
C VAL A 82 -3.74 12.89 15.67
N HIS A 83 -2.52 12.54 15.24
CA HIS A 83 -1.51 13.54 14.91
C HIS A 83 -1.99 14.44 13.76
N PHE A 84 -2.49 13.86 12.68
CA PHE A 84 -2.97 14.62 11.52
C PHE A 84 -4.26 15.40 11.77
N ASP A 85 -5.07 14.99 12.76
CA ASP A 85 -6.26 15.72 13.22
C ASP A 85 -5.95 16.88 14.19
N ALA A 86 -4.90 16.75 15.01
CA ALA A 86 -4.58 17.71 16.07
C ALA A 86 -3.65 18.83 15.59
N VAL A 87 -2.63 18.49 14.80
CA VAL A 87 -1.62 19.43 14.30
C VAL A 87 -2.18 20.57 13.44
N PRO A 88 -3.10 20.36 12.48
CA PRO A 88 -3.60 21.47 11.66
C PRO A 88 -4.37 22.51 12.47
N ARG A 89 -5.11 22.09 13.51
CA ARG A 89 -5.78 23.01 14.45
C ARG A 89 -4.81 23.84 15.28
N MET A 90 -3.62 23.31 15.55
CA MET A 90 -2.59 23.98 16.34
C MET A 90 -1.73 24.96 15.52
N PHE A 91 -1.60 24.73 14.21
CA PHE A 91 -0.69 25.47 13.33
C PHE A 91 -1.36 26.07 12.08
N GLU A 92 -2.69 26.13 12.02
CA GLU A 92 -3.49 26.66 10.90
C GLU A 92 -3.10 26.04 9.54
N LEU A 93 -2.84 24.72 9.51
CA LEU A 93 -2.46 24.01 8.28
C LEU A 93 -3.67 23.54 7.49
N ASP A 94 -3.53 23.40 6.17
CA ASP A 94 -4.55 22.84 5.28
C ASP A 94 -5.03 21.45 5.75
N GLU A 95 -6.35 21.25 5.81
CA GLU A 95 -6.99 20.04 6.30
C GLU A 95 -6.91 18.86 5.32
N ASN A 96 -6.51 19.10 4.07
CA ASN A 96 -6.36 18.03 3.08
C ASN A 96 -5.14 17.17 3.43
N VAL A 97 -5.40 15.97 3.94
CA VAL A 97 -4.37 14.98 4.28
C VAL A 97 -4.62 13.68 3.53
N VAL A 98 -3.56 13.09 2.98
CA VAL A 98 -3.54 11.72 2.48
C VAL A 98 -2.52 10.94 3.28
N LEU A 99 -2.99 9.91 3.98
CA LEU A 99 -2.14 8.90 4.62
C LEU A 99 -2.20 7.62 3.78
N GLY A 100 -1.04 7.10 3.39
CA GLY A 100 -0.94 5.85 2.66
C GLY A 100 0.27 5.03 3.07
N GLY A 101 0.58 4.02 2.28
CA GLY A 101 1.71 3.12 2.51
C GLY A 101 1.29 1.73 2.95
N ASP A 102 2.24 1.00 3.52
CA ASP A 102 2.00 -0.36 4.00
C ASP A 102 1.53 -0.29 5.45
N LEU A 103 0.24 -0.53 5.67
CA LEU A 103 -0.34 -0.54 7.00
C LEU A 103 -0.14 -1.89 7.70
N GLY A 104 0.36 -2.91 7.01
CA GLY A 104 0.45 -4.28 7.52
C GLY A 104 -0.85 -4.75 8.18
N TRP A 105 -1.99 -4.25 7.69
CA TRP A 105 -3.29 -4.38 8.33
C TRP A 105 -3.96 -5.67 7.91
N ASP A 106 -4.56 -6.36 8.87
CA ASP A 106 -5.25 -7.62 8.70
C ASP A 106 -6.63 -7.48 9.36
N ASP A 107 -7.69 -7.42 8.56
CA ASP A 107 -9.04 -7.14 9.08
C ASP A 107 -9.54 -8.24 10.05
N ASP A 108 -9.06 -9.49 9.91
CA ASP A 108 -9.42 -10.61 10.79
C ASP A 108 -8.73 -10.48 12.17
N LEU A 109 -7.48 -10.01 12.20
CA LEU A 109 -6.70 -9.86 13.43
C LEU A 109 -6.84 -8.49 14.10
N ASP A 110 -6.88 -7.42 13.32
CA ASP A 110 -6.95 -6.03 13.79
C ASP A 110 -8.39 -5.57 14.03
N GLY A 111 -9.33 -6.16 13.29
CA GLY A 111 -10.68 -5.62 13.12
C GLY A 111 -10.68 -4.40 12.18
N PRO A 112 -11.84 -3.77 11.97
CA PRO A 112 -11.95 -2.64 11.06
C PRO A 112 -11.10 -1.46 11.52
N LEU A 113 -10.35 -0.86 10.59
CA LEU A 113 -9.61 0.37 10.83
C LEU A 113 -10.55 1.48 11.27
N ARG A 114 -10.37 1.97 12.50
CA ARG A 114 -11.22 3.02 13.09
C ARG A 114 -10.71 4.40 12.69
N LEU A 115 -11.32 4.95 11.64
CA LEU A 115 -10.95 6.23 11.04
C LEU A 115 -11.33 7.48 11.87
N GLY A 116 -12.11 7.31 12.93
CA GLY A 116 -12.60 8.41 13.77
C GLY A 116 -13.63 9.30 13.05
N ASP A 117 -14.12 10.33 13.74
CA ASP A 117 -15.24 11.15 13.26
C ASP A 117 -14.82 12.40 12.45
N ASN A 118 -13.51 12.57 12.21
CA ASN A 118 -12.94 13.78 11.62
C ASN A 118 -12.91 13.77 10.08
N GLY A 119 -13.82 13.02 9.44
CA GLY A 119 -13.97 13.01 7.98
C GLY A 119 -12.92 12.20 7.21
N TRP A 120 -12.15 11.34 7.88
CA TRP A 120 -11.29 10.36 7.22
C TRP A 120 -12.11 9.35 6.43
N VAL A 121 -11.64 9.06 5.22
CA VAL A 121 -12.28 8.10 4.31
C VAL A 121 -11.24 7.09 3.84
N ASP A 122 -11.57 5.80 3.93
CA ASP A 122 -10.80 4.75 3.27
C ASP A 122 -11.12 4.80 1.77
N ALA A 123 -10.14 5.20 0.96
CA ALA A 123 -10.30 5.35 -0.47
C ALA A 123 -10.68 4.03 -1.17
N TRP A 124 -10.23 2.87 -0.67
CA TRP A 124 -10.63 1.58 -1.21
C TRP A 124 -12.11 1.33 -0.96
N ARG A 125 -12.55 1.47 0.29
CA ARG A 125 -13.94 1.20 0.70
C ARG A 125 -14.92 2.17 0.03
N GLU A 126 -14.59 3.45 -0.03
CA GLU A 126 -15.40 4.50 -0.66
C GLU A 126 -15.65 4.22 -2.15
N LEU A 127 -14.61 3.82 -2.87
CA LEU A 127 -14.69 3.61 -4.32
C LEU A 127 -15.28 2.24 -4.69
N ARG A 128 -15.40 1.32 -3.73
CA ARG A 128 -15.83 -0.08 -3.96
C ARG A 128 -17.14 -0.45 -3.25
N GLY A 129 -17.70 0.42 -2.40
CA GLY A 129 -19.08 0.32 -1.93
C GLY A 129 -19.33 -0.30 -0.55
N GLY A 130 -18.33 -0.46 0.32
CA GLY A 130 -18.49 -0.80 1.75
C GLY A 130 -19.03 -2.21 2.11
N ASP A 131 -18.52 -2.72 3.24
CA ASP A 131 -18.93 -3.84 4.12
C ASP A 131 -19.25 -5.25 3.55
N GLY A 132 -19.19 -5.48 2.24
CA GLY A 132 -19.33 -6.81 1.64
C GLY A 132 -18.01 -7.46 1.25
N ASP A 133 -17.87 -8.77 1.53
CA ASP A 133 -16.80 -9.68 1.05
C ASP A 133 -16.70 -9.70 -0.50
N GLU A 134 -17.71 -9.17 -1.20
CA GLU A 134 -17.73 -8.95 -2.65
C GLU A 134 -16.80 -7.82 -3.13
N GLY A 135 -16.35 -6.94 -2.23
CA GLY A 135 -15.39 -5.85 -2.49
C GLY A 135 -13.94 -6.16 -2.10
N GLY A 136 -13.64 -7.41 -1.75
CA GLY A 136 -12.32 -7.84 -1.26
C GLY A 136 -11.18 -7.52 -2.23
N GLY A 137 -10.10 -6.95 -1.70
CA GLY A 137 -8.91 -6.65 -2.47
C GLY A 137 -7.63 -6.69 -1.65
N TRP A 138 -6.67 -7.50 -2.09
CA TRP A 138 -5.42 -7.72 -1.38
C TRP A 138 -4.24 -7.14 -2.16
N THR A 139 -3.48 -6.28 -1.49
CA THR A 139 -2.17 -5.81 -1.97
C THR A 139 -1.07 -6.83 -1.66
N TYR A 140 -1.29 -7.75 -0.72
CA TYR A 140 -0.43 -8.89 -0.46
C TYR A 140 -1.17 -10.20 -0.74
N ASP A 141 -0.79 -10.95 -1.78
CA ASP A 141 -1.46 -12.19 -2.15
C ASP A 141 -0.44 -13.25 -2.60
N ALA A 142 -0.20 -14.24 -1.73
CA ALA A 142 0.75 -15.33 -1.97
C ALA A 142 0.29 -16.35 -3.01
N VAL A 143 -1.00 -16.35 -3.38
CA VAL A 143 -1.54 -17.20 -4.45
C VAL A 143 -1.33 -16.53 -5.81
N ALA A 144 -1.64 -15.24 -5.87
CA ALA A 144 -1.59 -14.41 -7.06
C ALA A 144 -0.17 -13.93 -7.40
N ASN A 145 0.71 -13.81 -6.42
CA ASN A 145 2.11 -13.45 -6.61
C ASN A 145 2.98 -14.73 -6.66
N PRO A 146 3.20 -15.33 -7.84
CA PRO A 146 3.91 -16.61 -7.97
C PRO A 146 5.35 -16.55 -7.45
N MET A 147 5.94 -15.35 -7.34
CA MET A 147 7.28 -15.18 -6.80
C MET A 147 7.36 -15.47 -5.30
N LEU A 148 6.22 -15.61 -4.60
CA LEU A 148 6.16 -15.97 -3.18
C LEU A 148 6.07 -17.48 -2.93
N ARG A 149 5.85 -18.27 -3.99
CA ARG A 149 5.80 -19.74 -3.87
C ARG A 149 7.09 -20.26 -3.21
N GLY A 150 6.92 -21.15 -2.24
CA GLY A 150 8.04 -21.72 -1.49
C GLY A 150 8.66 -20.81 -0.44
N LEU A 151 8.08 -19.62 -0.20
CA LEU A 151 8.33 -18.87 1.02
C LEU A 151 7.23 -19.24 2.00
N ASN A 152 7.57 -19.60 3.24
CA ASN A 152 6.62 -19.87 4.33
C ASN A 152 5.93 -18.57 4.75
N LEU A 153 5.02 -18.07 3.92
CA LEU A 153 4.31 -16.82 4.12
C LEU A 153 2.80 -17.10 4.23
N PRO A 154 2.06 -16.31 5.04
CA PRO A 154 0.61 -16.45 5.17
C PRO A 154 -0.09 -16.38 3.81
N VAL A 155 -1.08 -17.26 3.60
CA VAL A 155 -1.80 -17.40 2.33
C VAL A 155 -3.16 -16.73 2.46
N GLU A 156 -3.37 -15.64 1.72
CA GLU A 156 -4.68 -15.00 1.55
C GLU A 156 -4.99 -14.74 0.07
N ARG A 157 -6.27 -14.60 -0.26
CA ARG A 157 -6.83 -14.85 -1.60
C ARG A 157 -7.57 -13.66 -2.22
N ARG A 158 -7.20 -13.40 -3.48
CA ARG A 158 -7.92 -12.85 -4.65
C ARG A 158 -7.55 -11.42 -5.05
N ARG A 159 -7.02 -11.33 -6.27
CA ARG A 159 -6.70 -10.09 -6.99
C ARG A 159 -7.93 -9.20 -7.22
N PRO A 160 -7.82 -7.89 -6.97
CA PRO A 160 -8.83 -6.94 -7.39
C PRO A 160 -8.73 -6.59 -8.89
N ARG A 161 -9.86 -6.29 -9.54
CA ARG A 161 -9.90 -5.51 -10.79
C ARG A 161 -10.96 -4.38 -10.69
N THR A 162 -10.67 -3.26 -11.38
CA THR A 162 -11.49 -2.07 -11.78
C THR A 162 -11.90 -0.98 -10.76
N GLY A 163 -11.59 0.30 -11.08
CA GLY A 163 -12.00 1.56 -10.39
C GLY A 163 -11.06 2.77 -10.66
N SER A 164 -11.20 3.87 -9.90
CA SER A 164 -10.25 5.03 -9.82
C SER A 164 -9.02 4.77 -8.94
N ILE A 165 -8.97 3.58 -8.33
CA ILE A 165 -7.77 2.95 -7.78
C ILE A 165 -7.40 1.76 -8.65
N GLU A 166 -6.19 1.78 -9.20
CA GLU A 166 -5.59 0.71 -10.00
C GLU A 166 -4.57 -0.08 -9.17
N VAL A 167 -4.56 -1.40 -9.36
CA VAL A 167 -3.55 -2.29 -8.77
C VAL A 167 -2.40 -2.46 -9.77
N VAL A 168 -1.19 -2.07 -9.39
CA VAL A 168 0.01 -2.10 -10.24
C VAL A 168 1.05 -3.09 -9.71
N GLY A 169 2.10 -3.36 -10.50
CA GLY A 169 3.13 -4.35 -10.13
C GLY A 169 2.70 -5.81 -10.32
N THR A 170 1.64 -6.03 -11.11
CA THR A 170 0.96 -7.32 -11.28
C THR A 170 1.58 -8.25 -12.32
N GLU A 171 2.42 -7.69 -13.18
CA GLU A 171 3.05 -8.37 -14.31
C GLU A 171 4.47 -8.84 -13.98
N PRO A 172 4.85 -10.09 -14.36
CA PRO A 172 6.21 -10.58 -14.22
C PRO A 172 7.23 -9.72 -14.97
N ILE A 173 8.45 -9.63 -14.42
CA ILE A 173 9.57 -9.01 -15.11
C ILE A 173 10.04 -9.98 -16.20
N PRO A 174 10.04 -9.58 -17.49
CA PRO A 174 10.39 -10.47 -18.59
C PRO A 174 11.81 -11.05 -18.43
N GLY A 175 11.91 -12.37 -18.51
CA GLY A 175 13.19 -13.10 -18.45
C GLY A 175 13.82 -13.18 -17.06
N VAL A 176 13.12 -12.79 -15.99
CA VAL A 176 13.64 -12.85 -14.62
C VAL A 176 12.87 -13.89 -13.81
N THR A 177 13.62 -14.86 -13.26
CA THR A 177 13.08 -15.98 -12.49
C THR A 177 13.91 -16.24 -11.24
N ARG A 178 13.34 -16.92 -10.25
CA ARG A 178 14.06 -17.50 -9.11
C ARG A 178 13.66 -18.96 -8.92
N PHE A 179 14.40 -19.67 -8.09
CA PHE A 179 14.00 -21.00 -7.63
C PHE A 179 13.14 -20.90 -6.36
N ASP A 180 12.08 -21.72 -6.29
CA ASP A 180 11.33 -21.96 -5.06
C ASP A 180 12.06 -22.99 -4.16
N ASP A 181 11.51 -23.25 -2.98
CA ASP A 181 12.04 -24.19 -1.99
C ASP A 181 12.11 -25.65 -2.49
N LYS A 182 11.34 -25.98 -3.52
CA LYS A 182 11.31 -27.30 -4.16
C LYS A 182 12.19 -27.37 -5.42
N GLY A 183 12.95 -26.31 -5.71
CA GLY A 183 13.78 -26.20 -6.91
C GLY A 183 12.99 -25.92 -8.20
N GLY A 184 11.71 -25.58 -8.09
CA GLY A 184 10.88 -25.13 -9.20
C GLY A 184 11.24 -23.70 -9.62
N VAL A 185 11.22 -23.43 -10.93
CA VAL A 185 11.46 -22.08 -11.45
C VAL A 185 10.17 -21.27 -11.40
N VAL A 186 10.20 -20.13 -10.72
CA VAL A 186 9.07 -19.20 -10.60
C VAL A 186 9.44 -17.81 -11.15
N PRO A 187 8.50 -17.09 -11.79
CA PRO A 187 8.76 -15.75 -12.26
C PRO A 187 8.95 -14.77 -11.11
N VAL A 188 9.70 -13.70 -11.35
CA VAL A 188 9.88 -12.60 -10.39
C VAL A 188 9.00 -11.43 -10.81
N LEU A 189 8.19 -10.94 -9.87
CA LEU A 189 7.43 -9.70 -10.01
C LEU A 189 8.20 -8.52 -9.38
N PRO A 190 7.80 -7.27 -9.65
CA PRO A 190 8.47 -6.08 -9.10
C PRO A 190 8.57 -6.05 -7.56
N SER A 191 7.56 -6.53 -6.83
CA SER A 191 7.58 -6.65 -5.37
C SER A 191 6.79 -7.86 -4.87
N HIS A 192 6.97 -8.19 -3.59
CA HIS A 192 6.14 -9.15 -2.88
C HIS A 192 4.70 -8.68 -2.65
N HIS A 193 4.49 -7.36 -2.69
CA HIS A 193 3.16 -6.75 -2.71
C HIS A 193 2.80 -6.32 -4.15
N PHE A 194 1.52 -6.35 -4.46
CA PHE A 194 0.91 -5.50 -5.47
C PHE A 194 0.62 -4.14 -4.86
N ASP A 195 0.72 -3.12 -5.68
CA ASP A 195 0.72 -1.73 -5.24
C ASP A 195 -0.49 -0.98 -5.77
N LEU A 196 -0.78 0.21 -5.24
CA LEU A 196 -2.00 0.96 -5.57
C LEU A 196 -1.67 2.32 -6.18
N LEU A 197 -2.35 2.63 -7.28
CA LEU A 197 -2.39 3.96 -7.90
C LEU A 197 -3.78 4.55 -7.69
N LEU A 198 -3.87 5.59 -6.88
CA LEU A 198 -5.10 6.34 -6.62
C LEU A 198 -5.12 7.63 -7.44
N THR A 199 -6.21 7.91 -8.14
CA THR A 199 -6.43 9.20 -8.82
C THR A 199 -7.57 9.97 -8.14
N ILE A 200 -7.28 11.17 -7.61
CA ILE A 200 -8.26 12.05 -6.98
C ILE A 200 -8.53 13.23 -7.91
N SER A 201 -9.81 13.48 -8.21
CA SER A 201 -10.24 14.65 -8.99
C SER A 201 -10.92 15.66 -8.07
N PRO A 202 -10.77 16.97 -8.32
CA PRO A 202 -11.49 18.00 -7.57
C PRO A 202 -13.00 17.80 -7.70
N LYS A 203 -13.73 18.05 -6.61
CA LYS A 203 -15.20 18.08 -6.65
C LYS A 203 -15.62 19.24 -7.56
N ALA A 204 -16.43 18.92 -8.58
CA ALA A 204 -16.95 19.90 -9.55
C ALA A 204 -17.84 20.95 -8.87
#